data_AF-A0A0S2ZKE5-F1
#
_entry.id   AF-A0A0S2ZKE5-F1
#
_cell.length_a   1.000
_cell.length_b   1.000
_cell.length_c   1.000
_cell.angle_alpha   90.00
_cell.angle_beta   90.00
_cell.angle_gamma   90.00
#
_symmetry.space_group_name_H-M   'P 1'
#
loop_
_entity.id
_entity.type
_entity.pdbx_description
1 polymer ?
#
loop_
_entity_poly.entity_id
_entity_poly.type
_entity_poly.pdbx_seq_one_letter_code
_entity_poly.pdbx_strand_id
1 'polypeptide(L)'
;MKKIVLGIFLIASALSFSTERKVQVEQVFKNANTDIVYVQGEETPYTGIIEIKFPNGKTQALMAYKNGVMHGNGITYYPSGKVWSKGNYKNGVEDGINIIYYENGNIEYEKNVSNNGRTVYEKHYFSSGKLDFEATYKDGQLDGVVKKYGENGQVIQQGTFKNGVQVK
;
A
#
# COMPACT_ATOMS: atom_id res chain seq x y z
N MET A 1 -43.21 11.49 -9.23
CA MET A 1 -42.41 10.42 -8.62
C MET A 1 -41.07 10.36 -9.32
N LYS A 2 -40.02 10.95 -8.71
CA LYS A 2 -38.68 11.04 -9.29
C LYS A 2 -37.96 9.71 -9.08
N LYS A 3 -37.58 9.02 -10.16
CA LYS A 3 -36.70 7.84 -10.08
C LYS A 3 -35.26 8.34 -10.00
N ILE A 4 -34.64 8.13 -8.84
CA ILE A 4 -33.21 8.37 -8.63
C ILE A 4 -32.47 7.23 -9.31
N VAL A 5 -31.80 7.53 -10.43
CA VAL A 5 -30.80 6.64 -11.01
C VAL A 5 -29.58 6.75 -10.11
N LEU A 6 -29.35 5.71 -9.30
CA LEU A 6 -28.14 5.58 -8.48
C LEU A 6 -26.98 5.37 -9.45
N GLY A 7 -26.22 6.44 -9.71
CA GLY A 7 -25.03 6.40 -10.53
C GLY A 7 -24.00 5.49 -9.88
N ILE A 8 -23.75 4.33 -10.50
CA ILE A 8 -22.56 3.53 -10.24
C ILE A 8 -21.38 4.38 -10.74
N PHE A 9 -20.68 5.05 -9.81
CA PHE A 9 -19.36 5.61 -10.07
C PHE A 9 -18.36 4.44 -10.18
N LEU A 10 -18.42 3.75 -11.32
CA LEU A 10 -17.27 3.03 -11.85
C LEU A 10 -16.28 4.11 -12.26
N ILE A 11 -15.40 4.49 -11.34
CA ILE A 11 -14.16 5.18 -11.71
C ILE A 11 -13.30 4.12 -12.41
N ALA A 12 -13.66 3.79 -13.65
CA ALA A 12 -12.72 3.31 -14.63
C ALA A 12 -11.89 4.53 -15.00
N SER A 13 -10.85 4.83 -14.21
CA SER A 13 -9.80 5.72 -14.66
C SER A 13 -9.15 5.03 -15.85
N ALA A 14 -9.58 5.47 -17.03
CA ALA A 14 -9.02 5.07 -18.31
C ALA A 14 -7.50 5.18 -18.21
N LEU A 15 -6.89 4.02 -18.36
CA LEU A 15 -5.47 3.82 -18.37
C LEU A 15 -4.90 4.55 -19.58
N SER A 16 -4.34 5.73 -19.37
CA SER A 16 -3.32 6.26 -20.26
C SER A 16 -2.06 5.40 -20.07
N PHE A 17 -2.09 4.15 -20.56
CA PHE A 17 -0.89 3.34 -20.67
C PHE A 17 -0.05 3.90 -21.83
N SER A 18 0.72 4.95 -21.55
CA SER A 18 2.12 4.87 -21.96
C SER A 18 2.60 3.55 -21.39
N THR A 19 2.95 2.56 -22.21
CA THR A 19 3.52 1.31 -21.70
C THR A 19 4.76 1.67 -20.91
N GLU A 20 4.63 1.73 -19.59
CA GLU A 20 5.74 2.08 -18.71
C GLU A 20 6.85 1.07 -18.97
N ARG A 21 8.04 1.58 -19.28
CA ARG A 21 9.21 0.75 -19.49
C ARG A 21 9.38 -0.17 -18.28
N LYS A 22 9.61 -1.46 -18.53
CA LYS A 22 9.80 -2.47 -17.49
C LYS A 22 11.18 -3.10 -17.63
N VAL A 23 11.93 -3.19 -16.54
CA VAL A 23 13.21 -3.89 -16.46
C VAL A 23 13.20 -4.87 -15.29
N GLN A 24 14.03 -5.90 -15.34
CA GLN A 24 14.22 -6.81 -14.20
C GLN A 24 15.23 -6.21 -13.22
N VAL A 25 15.09 -6.54 -11.93
CA VAL A 25 15.92 -5.97 -10.86
C VAL A 25 17.43 -6.20 -11.05
N GLU A 26 17.82 -7.27 -11.76
CA GLU A 26 19.22 -7.59 -12.04
C GLU A 26 19.85 -6.61 -13.05
N GLN A 27 19.03 -5.88 -13.82
CA GLN A 27 19.50 -4.89 -14.79
C GLN A 27 19.70 -3.50 -14.17
N VAL A 28 19.33 -3.31 -12.90
CA VAL A 28 19.46 -2.03 -12.22
C VAL A 28 20.56 -2.04 -11.17
N PHE A 29 21.05 -0.85 -10.83
CA PHE A 29 21.92 -0.62 -9.69
C PHE A 29 21.51 0.66 -8.96
N LYS A 30 21.78 0.69 -7.66
CA LYS A 30 21.53 1.84 -6.80
C LYS A 30 22.85 2.57 -6.56
N ASN A 31 22.89 3.88 -6.83
CA ASN A 31 24.05 4.69 -6.51
C ASN A 31 24.23 4.76 -4.99
N ALA A 32 25.40 4.37 -4.50
CA ALA A 32 25.67 4.24 -3.06
C ALA A 32 25.63 5.58 -2.29
N ASN A 33 25.81 6.72 -2.97
CA ASN A 33 25.83 8.04 -2.33
C ASN A 33 24.47 8.73 -2.35
N THR A 34 23.66 8.48 -3.37
CA THR A 34 22.41 9.21 -3.61
C THR A 34 21.17 8.34 -3.48
N ASP A 35 21.33 7.03 -3.36
CA ASP A 35 20.25 6.06 -3.36
C ASP A 35 19.38 6.03 -4.64
N ILE A 36 19.82 6.73 -5.69
CA ILE A 36 19.15 6.82 -6.99
C ILE A 36 19.39 5.54 -7.79
N VAL A 37 18.33 5.01 -8.39
CA VAL A 37 18.35 3.81 -9.23
C VAL A 37 18.59 4.15 -10.70
N TYR A 38 19.47 3.38 -11.33
CA TYR A 38 19.84 3.45 -12.75
C TYR A 38 19.74 2.06 -13.38
N VAL A 39 19.60 2.00 -14.70
CA VAL A 39 19.78 0.77 -15.48
C VAL A 39 21.24 0.66 -15.92
N GLN A 40 21.80 -0.55 -15.94
CA GLN A 40 23.16 -0.80 -16.42
C GLN A 40 23.34 -0.25 -17.85
N GLY A 41 24.37 0.58 -18.05
CA GLY A 41 24.64 1.24 -19.33
C GLY A 41 23.86 2.55 -19.55
N GLU A 42 23.03 2.98 -18.61
CA GLU A 42 22.33 4.27 -18.67
C GLU A 42 22.90 5.27 -17.68
N GLU A 43 23.06 6.51 -18.14
CA GLU A 43 23.53 7.63 -17.32
C GLU A 43 22.38 8.39 -16.65
N THR A 44 21.15 8.19 -17.12
CA THR A 44 19.97 8.88 -16.60
C THR A 44 19.26 8.04 -15.52
N PRO A 45 18.75 8.68 -14.45
CA PRO A 45 17.99 7.98 -13.42
C PRO A 45 16.75 7.28 -13.99
N TYR A 46 16.51 6.04 -13.56
CA TYR A 46 15.49 5.18 -14.14
C TYR A 46 14.07 5.70 -13.90
N THR A 47 13.23 5.67 -14.94
CA THR A 47 11.79 5.92 -14.85
C THR A 47 11.04 4.78 -15.53
N GLY A 48 10.16 4.12 -14.79
CA GLY A 48 9.43 2.94 -15.23
C GLY A 48 9.17 1.95 -14.09
N ILE A 49 8.90 0.70 -14.45
CA ILE A 49 8.65 -0.39 -13.51
C ILE A 49 9.90 -1.25 -13.36
N ILE A 50 10.24 -1.59 -12.13
CA ILE A 50 11.20 -2.65 -11.80
C ILE A 50 10.41 -3.91 -11.43
N GLU A 51 10.71 -5.01 -12.12
CA GLU A 51 10.16 -6.33 -11.84
C GLU A 51 11.18 -7.16 -11.04
N ILE A 52 10.72 -7.71 -9.92
CA ILE A 52 11.45 -8.71 -9.13
C ILE A 52 10.75 -10.05 -9.37
N LYS A 53 11.52 -11.11 -9.62
CA LYS A 53 11.00 -12.46 -9.82
C LYS A 53 11.40 -13.39 -8.69
N PHE A 54 10.53 -14.32 -8.38
CA PHE A 54 10.86 -15.49 -7.59
C PHE A 54 11.85 -16.39 -8.34
N PRO A 55 12.56 -17.30 -7.64
CA PRO A 55 13.42 -18.30 -8.28
C PRO A 55 12.71 -19.18 -9.33
N ASN A 56 11.39 -19.35 -9.19
CA ASN A 56 10.56 -20.09 -10.15
C ASN A 56 10.15 -19.26 -11.40
N GLY A 57 10.65 -18.03 -11.53
CA GLY A 57 10.39 -17.13 -12.65
C GLY A 57 9.07 -16.34 -12.59
N LYS A 58 8.19 -16.61 -11.62
CA LYS A 58 6.97 -15.81 -11.42
C LYS A 58 7.32 -14.43 -10.85
N THR A 59 6.52 -13.42 -11.19
CA THR A 59 6.66 -12.06 -10.63
C THR A 59 6.43 -12.08 -9.12
N GLN A 60 7.42 -11.61 -8.38
CA GLN A 60 7.38 -11.39 -6.94
C GLN A 60 6.96 -9.95 -6.60
N ALA A 61 7.45 -8.98 -7.36
CA ALA A 61 7.08 -7.58 -7.17
C ALA A 61 7.14 -6.78 -8.47
N LEU A 62 6.31 -5.74 -8.54
CA LEU A 62 6.35 -4.68 -9.53
C LEU A 62 6.40 -3.35 -8.78
N MET A 63 7.48 -2.59 -8.96
CA MET A 63 7.70 -1.34 -8.24
C MET A 63 7.89 -0.19 -9.23
N ALA A 64 7.09 0.86 -9.11
CA ALA A 64 7.19 2.04 -9.95
C ALA A 64 8.29 3.00 -9.46
N TYR A 65 9.08 3.52 -10.41
CA TYR A 65 10.16 4.47 -10.18
C TYR A 65 10.03 5.67 -11.10
N LYS A 66 10.42 6.83 -10.59
CA LYS A 66 10.54 8.09 -11.32
C LYS A 66 11.85 8.75 -10.93
N ASN A 67 12.68 9.08 -11.92
CA ASN A 67 14.00 9.68 -11.72
C ASN A 67 14.85 8.91 -10.69
N GLY A 68 14.81 7.58 -10.77
CA GLY A 68 15.56 6.65 -9.92
C GLY A 68 15.05 6.55 -8.48
N VAL A 69 13.92 7.16 -8.15
CA VAL A 69 13.28 7.10 -6.82
C VAL A 69 11.92 6.42 -6.92
N MET A 70 11.57 5.58 -5.96
CA MET A 70 10.27 4.90 -5.93
C MET A 70 9.12 5.92 -5.94
N HIS A 71 8.23 5.80 -6.91
CA HIS A 71 7.16 6.77 -7.14
C HIS A 71 6.04 6.10 -7.97
N GLY A 72 4.83 6.10 -7.43
CA GLY A 72 3.68 5.38 -7.98
C GLY A 72 3.43 4.05 -7.26
N ASN A 73 2.74 3.14 -7.94
CA ASN A 73 2.27 1.90 -7.34
C ASN A 73 3.40 0.88 -7.12
N GLY A 74 3.34 0.20 -5.99
CA GLY A 74 4.06 -1.04 -5.71
C GLY A 74 3.08 -2.19 -5.50
N ILE A 75 3.33 -3.33 -6.12
CA ILE A 75 2.54 -4.55 -5.94
C ILE A 75 3.48 -5.71 -5.68
N THR A 76 3.22 -6.48 -4.62
CA THR A 76 3.93 -7.73 -4.36
C THR A 76 2.98 -8.91 -4.41
N TYR A 77 3.53 -10.09 -4.67
CA TYR A 77 2.76 -11.31 -4.88
C TYR A 77 3.28 -12.42 -3.98
N TYR A 78 2.39 -13.33 -3.58
CA TYR A 78 2.74 -14.64 -3.07
C TYR A 78 3.35 -15.52 -4.17
N PRO A 79 4.09 -16.59 -3.82
CA PRO A 79 4.58 -17.57 -4.79
C PRO A 79 3.45 -18.26 -5.59
N SER A 80 2.23 -18.29 -5.06
CA SER A 80 1.03 -18.75 -5.78
C SER A 80 0.65 -17.83 -6.94
N GLY A 81 1.04 -16.56 -6.91
CA GLY A 81 0.70 -15.51 -7.88
C GLY A 81 -0.44 -14.60 -7.41
N LYS A 82 -1.00 -14.86 -6.22
CA LYS A 82 -1.98 -13.96 -5.59
C LYS A 82 -1.28 -12.72 -5.05
N VAL A 83 -1.99 -11.59 -5.01
CA VAL A 83 -1.44 -10.35 -4.43
C VAL A 83 -1.19 -10.55 -2.94
N TRP A 84 0.00 -10.19 -2.48
CA TRP A 84 0.34 -10.13 -1.07
C TRP A 84 0.20 -8.69 -0.53
N SER A 85 0.71 -7.69 -1.25
CA SER A 85 0.53 -6.30 -0.85
C SER A 85 0.38 -5.34 -2.03
N LYS A 86 -0.28 -4.22 -1.77
CA LYS A 86 -0.40 -3.07 -2.66
C LYS A 86 -0.12 -1.80 -1.87
N GLY A 87 0.63 -0.89 -2.47
CA GLY A 87 0.92 0.42 -1.91
C GLY A 87 1.16 1.45 -2.99
N ASN A 88 1.13 2.71 -2.62
CA ASN A 88 1.54 3.81 -3.47
C ASN A 88 2.65 4.59 -2.76
N TYR A 89 3.59 5.10 -3.54
CA TYR A 89 4.78 5.77 -3.06
C TYR A 89 4.94 7.12 -3.74
N LYS A 90 5.44 8.10 -3.00
CA LYS A 90 5.81 9.41 -3.50
C LYS A 90 7.19 9.76 -2.99
N ASN A 91 8.16 9.76 -3.91
CA ASN A 91 9.55 10.10 -3.63
C ASN A 91 10.17 9.22 -2.54
N GLY A 92 9.92 7.91 -2.63
CA GLY A 92 10.46 6.91 -1.70
C GLY A 92 9.66 6.71 -0.41
N VAL A 93 8.62 7.52 -0.18
CA VAL A 93 7.79 7.43 1.02
C VAL A 93 6.41 6.90 0.66
N GLU A 94 5.81 6.06 1.49
CA GLU A 94 4.41 5.63 1.35
C GLU A 94 3.48 6.85 1.27
N ASP A 95 2.54 6.84 0.31
CA ASP A 95 1.60 7.93 0.05
C ASP A 95 0.20 7.37 -0.23
N GLY A 96 -0.70 7.54 0.74
CA GLY A 96 -2.06 7.00 0.68
C GLY A 96 -2.20 5.61 1.29
N ILE A 97 -3.05 4.78 0.67
CA ILE A 97 -3.48 3.49 1.23
C ILE A 97 -2.48 2.39 0.88
N ASN A 98 -2.03 1.67 1.89
CA ASN A 98 -1.24 0.45 1.80
C ASN A 98 -2.06 -0.72 2.36
N ILE A 99 -2.13 -1.81 1.61
CA ILE A 99 -2.93 -2.99 1.92
C ILE A 99 -2.05 -4.23 1.87
N ILE A 100 -2.15 -5.07 2.89
CA ILE A 100 -1.62 -6.43 2.92
C ILE A 100 -2.83 -7.37 2.90
N TYR A 101 -2.73 -8.43 2.12
CA TYR A 101 -3.76 -9.44 1.93
C TYR A 101 -3.26 -10.77 2.47
N TYR A 102 -4.15 -11.53 3.09
CA TYR A 102 -3.97 -12.96 3.26
C TYR A 102 -3.96 -13.67 1.90
N GLU A 103 -3.37 -14.88 1.86
CA GLU A 103 -3.36 -15.68 0.63
C GLU A 103 -4.75 -16.15 0.18
N ASN A 104 -5.78 -16.07 1.03
CA ASN A 104 -7.17 -16.29 0.61
C ASN A 104 -7.78 -15.09 -0.14
N GLY A 105 -7.08 -13.96 -0.21
CA GLY A 105 -7.49 -12.72 -0.88
C GLY A 105 -8.20 -11.72 0.03
N ASN A 106 -8.49 -12.08 1.29
CA ASN A 106 -9.02 -11.13 2.27
C ASN A 106 -7.92 -10.18 2.73
N ILE A 107 -8.31 -8.96 3.11
CA ILE A 107 -7.39 -7.99 3.70
C ILE A 107 -6.92 -8.54 5.05
N GLU A 108 -5.62 -8.42 5.31
CA GLU A 108 -4.99 -8.67 6.61
C GLU A 108 -4.75 -7.33 7.33
N TYR A 109 -4.24 -6.34 6.60
CA TYR A 109 -3.86 -5.04 7.15
C TYR A 109 -4.12 -3.93 6.13
N GLU A 110 -4.63 -2.80 6.61
CA GLU A 110 -4.85 -1.59 5.82
C GLU A 110 -4.34 -0.38 6.62
N LYS A 111 -3.44 0.39 6.01
CA LYS A 111 -2.88 1.61 6.60
C LYS A 111 -3.02 2.75 5.62
N ASN A 112 -3.52 3.88 6.10
CA ASN A 112 -3.51 5.11 5.32
C ASN A 112 -2.46 6.08 5.86
N VAL A 113 -1.63 6.58 4.95
CA VAL A 113 -0.54 7.51 5.24
C VAL A 113 -0.86 8.84 4.54
N SER A 114 -0.78 9.93 5.28
CA SER A 114 -0.94 11.29 4.72
C SER A 114 0.29 11.68 3.90
N ASN A 115 0.16 12.73 3.08
CA ASN A 115 1.20 13.21 2.16
C ASN A 115 2.56 13.55 2.81
N ASN A 116 2.64 13.61 4.14
CA ASN A 116 3.87 13.87 4.90
C ASN A 116 4.47 12.60 5.55
N GLY A 117 3.98 11.42 5.17
CA GLY A 117 4.46 10.14 5.70
C GLY A 117 3.87 9.73 7.06
N ARG A 118 2.92 10.49 7.62
CA ARG A 118 2.28 10.13 8.90
C ARG A 118 1.05 9.26 8.69
N THR A 119 0.97 8.17 9.44
CA THR A 119 -0.25 7.35 9.55
C THR A 119 -1.44 8.21 9.99
N VAL A 120 -2.57 8.00 9.32
CA VAL A 120 -3.88 8.63 9.61
C VAL A 120 -4.79 7.61 10.29
N TYR A 121 -4.79 6.37 9.81
CA TYR A 121 -5.48 5.25 10.45
C TYR A 121 -4.80 3.94 10.06
N GLU A 122 -5.06 2.91 10.86
CA GLU A 122 -4.79 1.53 10.48
C GLU A 122 -5.95 0.61 10.90
N LYS A 123 -6.07 -0.51 10.19
CA LYS A 123 -7.03 -1.57 10.45
C LYS A 123 -6.37 -2.92 10.26
N HIS A 124 -6.71 -3.85 11.13
CA HIS A 124 -6.31 -5.26 11.01
C HIS A 124 -7.58 -6.10 10.92
N TYR A 125 -7.48 -7.19 10.19
CA TYR A 125 -8.62 -8.06 9.92
C TYR A 125 -8.22 -9.51 10.18
N PHE A 126 -9.17 -10.32 10.65
CA PHE A 126 -9.01 -11.76 10.68
C PHE A 126 -8.97 -12.34 9.27
N SER A 127 -8.44 -13.55 9.12
CA SER A 127 -8.43 -14.27 7.84
C SER A 127 -9.84 -14.51 7.27
N SER A 128 -10.88 -14.45 8.10
CA SER A 128 -12.29 -14.48 7.67
C SER A 128 -12.77 -13.19 7.00
N GLY A 129 -11.96 -12.14 6.97
CA GLY A 129 -12.30 -10.80 6.48
C GLY A 129 -13.04 -9.90 7.49
N LYS A 130 -13.18 -10.34 8.75
CA LYS A 130 -13.81 -9.55 9.81
C LYS A 130 -12.78 -8.61 10.43
N LEU A 131 -13.20 -7.41 10.82
CA LEU A 131 -12.33 -6.45 11.51
C LEU A 131 -11.87 -7.02 12.85
N ASP A 132 -10.57 -6.98 13.12
CA ASP A 132 -9.92 -7.34 14.39
C ASP A 132 -9.56 -6.08 15.17
N PHE A 133 -9.03 -5.07 14.48
CA PHE A 133 -8.53 -3.86 15.13
C PHE A 133 -8.73 -2.64 14.24
N GLU A 134 -9.01 -1.49 14.85
CA GLU A 134 -8.92 -0.19 14.18
C GLU A 134 -8.39 0.90 15.13
N ALA A 135 -7.59 1.81 14.57
CA ALA A 135 -7.06 2.97 15.27
C ALA A 135 -6.92 4.17 14.34
N THR A 136 -7.08 5.37 14.90
CA THR A 136 -6.84 6.65 14.21
C THR A 136 -5.71 7.41 14.86
N TYR A 137 -5.00 8.17 14.03
CA TYR A 137 -3.79 8.89 14.41
C TYR A 137 -3.87 10.34 14.00
N LYS A 138 -3.34 11.21 14.85
CA LYS A 138 -3.10 12.62 14.55
C LYS A 138 -1.67 12.96 14.93
N ASP A 139 -0.93 13.54 13.99
CA ASP A 139 0.46 13.96 14.18
C ASP A 139 1.39 12.83 14.66
N GLY A 140 1.09 11.59 14.26
CA GLY A 140 1.85 10.39 14.62
C GLY A 140 1.47 9.78 15.97
N GLN A 141 0.46 10.30 16.65
CA GLN A 141 -0.03 9.80 17.95
C GLN A 141 -1.45 9.29 17.83
N LEU A 142 -1.82 8.30 18.65
CA LEU A 142 -3.21 7.85 18.76
C LEU A 142 -4.12 9.03 19.14
N ASP A 143 -5.12 9.30 18.31
CA ASP A 143 -6.10 10.36 18.53
C ASP A 143 -7.43 9.91 17.95
N GLY A 144 -8.40 9.65 18.83
CA GLY A 144 -9.69 9.04 18.49
C GLY A 144 -9.91 7.71 19.19
N VAL A 145 -10.79 6.88 18.63
CA VAL A 145 -11.20 5.62 19.25
C VAL A 145 -10.34 4.49 18.71
N VAL A 146 -9.75 3.71 19.62
CA VAL A 146 -9.11 2.43 19.33
C VAL A 146 -10.08 1.34 19.72
N LYS A 147 -10.30 0.37 18.83
CA LYS A 147 -11.16 -0.78 19.13
C LYS A 147 -10.48 -2.07 18.72
N LYS A 148 -10.69 -3.10 19.53
CA LYS A 148 -10.42 -4.49 19.23
C LYS A 148 -11.71 -5.28 19.24
N TYR A 149 -11.84 -6.17 18.26
CA TYR A 149 -13.01 -6.97 18.00
C TYR A 149 -12.67 -8.45 18.18
N GLY A 150 -13.63 -9.25 18.62
CA GLY A 150 -13.54 -10.71 18.53
C GLY A 150 -13.97 -11.21 17.16
N GLU A 151 -13.71 -12.48 16.82
CA GLU A 151 -14.16 -13.07 15.56
C GLU A 151 -15.69 -13.11 15.39
N ASN A 152 -16.46 -12.96 16.47
CA ASN A 152 -17.91 -12.80 16.41
C ASN A 152 -18.35 -11.38 15.98
N GLY A 153 -17.41 -10.45 15.76
CA GLY A 153 -17.64 -9.06 15.39
C GLY A 153 -17.97 -8.14 16.58
N GLN A 154 -18.00 -8.65 17.81
CA GLN A 154 -18.26 -7.83 18.99
C GLN A 154 -16.99 -7.11 19.44
N VAL A 155 -17.14 -5.88 19.95
CA VAL A 155 -16.05 -5.15 20.58
C VAL A 155 -15.66 -5.86 21.87
N ILE A 156 -14.42 -6.31 21.97
CA ILE A 156 -13.86 -6.95 23.18
C ILE A 156 -13.01 -5.97 23.98
N GLN A 157 -12.50 -4.92 23.34
CA GLN A 157 -11.76 -3.86 23.99
C GLN A 157 -11.94 -2.55 23.21
N GLN A 158 -12.09 -1.44 23.92
CA GLN A 158 -12.03 -0.11 23.31
C GLN A 158 -11.42 0.90 24.27
N GLY A 159 -10.82 1.95 23.71
CA GLY A 159 -10.33 3.10 24.47
C GLY A 159 -10.38 4.35 23.60
N THR A 160 -10.55 5.52 24.22
CA THR A 160 -10.44 6.81 23.52
C THR A 160 -9.11 7.44 23.86
N PHE A 161 -8.39 7.90 22.86
CA PHE A 161 -7.07 8.51 23.00
C PHE A 161 -7.09 9.97 22.53
N LYS A 162 -6.29 10.80 23.20
CA LYS A 162 -5.99 12.17 22.79
C LYS A 162 -4.49 12.38 22.90
N ASN A 163 -3.83 12.73 21.80
CA ASN A 163 -2.38 12.94 21.76
C ASN A 163 -1.60 11.77 22.40
N GLY A 164 -1.98 10.54 22.10
CA GLY A 164 -1.35 9.32 22.61
C GLY A 164 -1.75 8.91 24.04
N VAL A 165 -2.52 9.73 24.76
CA VAL A 165 -2.95 9.44 26.14
C VAL A 165 -4.38 8.91 26.13
N GLN A 166 -4.62 7.78 26.80
CA GLN A 166 -5.97 7.26 26.98
C GLN A 166 -6.76 8.19 27.91
N VAL A 167 -7.92 8.66 27.44
CA VAL A 167 -8.83 9.55 28.16
C VAL A 167 -10.15 8.88 28.56
N LYS A 168 -10.44 7.70 28.00
CA LYS A 168 -11.61 6.88 28.34
C LYS A 168 -11.38 5.41 28.01
#